data_AF-A0AAU3BVR2-F1
#
_entry.id   AF-A0AAU3BVR2-F1
#
_cell.length_a   1.000
_cell.length_b   1.000
_cell.length_c   1.000
_cell.angle_alpha   90.00
_cell.angle_beta   90.00
_cell.angle_gamma   90.00
#
_symmetry.space_group_name_H-M   'P 1'
#
loop_
_entity.id
_entity.type
_entity.pdbx_description
1 polymer ?
#
loop_
_entity_poly.entity_id
_entity_poly.type
_entity_poly.pdbx_seq_one_letter_code
_entity_poly.pdbx_strand_id
1 'polypeptide(L)'
;MVTATAVYAVVQLWRGGLDPADTAGLCGLPIGLAALLVSVLALRKPAEGNSAALAREWAATLSVQVAAGEGRVCHQLLGDDTKSIDLGFTLRAAVGRTATAPPAGRLLPGSAPPAGLLLPVSPAAGLPDVAGYWRASRPRRLVITGPAGSGKTVTALVLMLALLQDRAESDPVPVRIALAGWDTTTGLDVLLTERLVRDYGWSRAQAAALVGHGLVLPVLDGLDEMDPIGPTAPPTLRPCGPAPFWTSWTATNCGGSRGRWC
;
A
#
# COMPACT_ATOMS: atom_id res chain seq x y z
N MET A 1 -30.44 18.05 -39.12
CA MET A 1 -30.15 19.01 -40.22
C MET A 1 -28.84 18.72 -40.94
N VAL A 2 -27.73 18.44 -40.24
CA VAL A 2 -26.40 18.17 -40.86
C VAL A 2 -26.38 16.94 -41.79
N THR A 3 -27.19 15.92 -41.51
CA THR A 3 -27.30 14.70 -42.32
C THR A 3 -27.94 14.92 -43.68
N ALA A 4 -28.91 15.83 -43.77
CA ALA A 4 -29.56 16.15 -45.05
C ALA A 4 -28.61 16.88 -46.01
N THR A 5 -27.73 17.74 -45.47
CA THR A 5 -26.73 18.48 -46.25
C THR A 5 -25.66 17.55 -46.81
N ALA A 6 -25.22 16.55 -46.04
CA ALA A 6 -24.23 15.56 -46.47
C ALA A 6 -24.75 14.67 -47.60
N VAL A 7 -26.00 14.19 -47.49
CA VAL A 7 -26.63 13.37 -48.52
C VAL A 7 -26.84 14.18 -49.81
N TYR A 8 -27.27 15.44 -49.70
CA TYR A 8 -27.43 16.32 -50.85
C TYR A 8 -26.12 16.58 -51.59
N ALA A 9 -25.03 16.82 -50.86
CA ALA A 9 -23.70 17.03 -51.45
C ALA A 9 -23.17 15.79 -52.18
N VAL A 10 -23.36 14.59 -51.63
CA VAL A 10 -22.95 13.32 -52.27
C VAL A 10 -23.77 13.04 -53.54
N VAL A 11 -25.08 13.32 -53.52
CA VAL A 11 -25.96 13.15 -54.68
C VAL A 11 -25.66 14.16 -55.79
N GLN A 12 -25.29 15.40 -55.44
CA GLN A 12 -24.84 16.42 -56.39
C GLN A 12 -23.50 16.05 -57.04
N LEU A 13 -22.55 15.54 -56.25
CA LEU A 13 -21.24 15.10 -56.76
C LEU A 13 -21.35 13.95 -57.78
N TRP A 14 -22.32 13.06 -57.59
CA TRP A 14 -22.61 11.95 -58.51
C TRP A 14 -23.33 12.38 -59.80
N ARG A 15 -23.90 13.58 -59.86
CA ARG A 15 -24.68 14.07 -61.04
C ARG A 15 -23.88 14.97 -61.99
N GLY A 16 -22.59 15.21 -61.73
CA GLY A 16 -21.62 15.63 -62.75
C GLY A 16 -21.88 16.98 -63.45
N GLY A 17 -22.32 18.00 -62.72
CA GLY A 17 -22.68 19.30 -63.31
C GLY A 17 -22.09 20.53 -62.60
N LEU A 18 -20.81 20.53 -62.25
CA LEU A 18 -20.16 21.68 -61.59
C LEU A 18 -18.87 22.09 -62.30
N ASP A 19 -18.74 23.40 -62.56
CA ASP A 19 -17.54 24.03 -63.13
C ASP A 19 -16.31 23.81 -62.22
N PRO A 20 -15.09 23.69 -62.77
CA PRO A 20 -13.89 23.36 -62.01
C PRO A 20 -13.48 24.44 -60.99
N ALA A 21 -14.05 25.65 -61.07
CA ALA A 21 -13.84 26.72 -60.09
C ALA A 21 -14.71 26.55 -58.83
N ASP A 22 -15.92 26.00 -58.94
CA ASP A 22 -16.86 25.85 -57.81
C ASP A 22 -16.62 24.57 -56.99
N THR A 23 -15.96 23.58 -57.57
CA THR A 23 -15.60 22.32 -56.89
C THR A 23 -14.52 22.50 -55.84
N ALA A 24 -13.61 23.47 -56.00
CA ALA A 24 -12.54 23.74 -55.04
C ALA A 24 -13.06 24.32 -53.71
N GLY A 25 -14.04 25.24 -53.79
CA GLY A 25 -14.67 25.82 -52.59
C GLY A 25 -15.59 24.84 -51.86
N LEU A 26 -16.31 24.00 -52.61
CA LEU A 26 -17.25 23.02 -52.05
C LEU A 26 -16.55 21.89 -51.28
N CYS A 27 -15.32 21.52 -51.66
CA CYS A 27 -14.52 20.50 -50.97
C CYS A 27 -13.79 21.06 -49.74
N GLY A 28 -13.43 22.35 -49.73
CA GLY A 28 -12.71 22.96 -48.61
C GLY A 28 -13.52 23.02 -47.32
N LEU A 29 -14.83 23.26 -47.42
CA LEU A 29 -15.73 23.39 -46.27
C LEU A 29 -15.90 22.07 -45.48
N PRO A 30 -16.20 20.91 -46.09
CA PRO A 30 -16.30 19.66 -45.35
C PRO A 30 -14.94 19.20 -44.81
N ILE A 31 -13.84 19.45 -45.52
CA ILE A 31 -12.48 19.14 -45.03
C ILE A 31 -12.14 20.01 -43.81
N GLY A 32 -12.41 21.32 -43.87
CA GLY A 32 -12.20 22.23 -42.75
C GLY A 32 -13.08 21.89 -41.54
N LEU A 33 -14.33 21.50 -41.78
CA LEU A 33 -15.26 21.12 -40.72
C LEU A 33 -14.88 19.79 -40.09
N ALA A 34 -14.41 18.81 -40.87
CA ALA A 34 -13.84 17.56 -40.37
C ALA A 34 -12.55 17.79 -39.58
N ALA A 35 -11.64 18.65 -40.07
CA ALA A 35 -10.41 19.02 -39.37
C ALA A 35 -10.71 19.72 -38.05
N LEU A 36 -11.68 20.65 -38.02
CA LEU A 36 -12.15 21.30 -36.80
C LEU A 36 -12.73 20.29 -35.80
N LEU A 37 -13.55 19.35 -36.28
CA LEU A 37 -14.20 18.33 -35.45
C LEU A 37 -13.16 17.35 -34.87
N VAL A 38 -12.15 16.97 -35.65
CA VAL A 38 -10.98 16.20 -35.17
C VAL A 38 -10.17 17.00 -34.16
N SER A 39 -9.91 18.29 -34.39
CA SER A 39 -9.23 19.17 -33.43
C SER A 39 -10.00 19.29 -32.12
N VAL A 40 -11.32 19.45 -32.16
CA VAL A 40 -12.18 19.55 -30.96
C VAL A 40 -12.24 18.20 -30.23
N LEU A 41 -12.30 17.07 -30.93
CA LEU A 41 -12.26 15.74 -30.33
C LEU A 41 -10.87 15.39 -29.76
N ALA A 42 -9.79 15.83 -30.40
CA ALA A 42 -8.42 15.70 -29.90
C ALA A 42 -8.20 16.56 -28.64
N LEU A 43 -8.74 17.78 -28.61
CA LEU A 43 -8.78 18.63 -27.41
C LEU A 43 -9.68 18.05 -26.30
N ARG A 44 -10.65 17.19 -26.63
CA ARG A 44 -11.44 16.44 -25.63
C ARG A 44 -10.73 15.18 -25.11
N LYS A 45 -9.68 14.71 -25.77
CA LYS A 45 -8.91 13.51 -25.37
C LYS A 45 -7.79 13.67 -24.31
N PRO A 46 -7.61 14.77 -23.54
CA PRO A 46 -6.57 14.80 -22.49
C PRO A 46 -7.13 14.97 -21.06
N ALA A 47 -8.22 14.29 -20.68
CA ALA A 47 -8.69 14.32 -19.29
C ALA A 47 -7.89 13.39 -18.37
N GLU A 48 -7.57 12.16 -18.81
CA GLU A 48 -6.88 11.17 -18.00
C GLU A 48 -5.40 11.51 -17.74
N GLY A 49 -4.71 12.08 -18.74
CA GLY A 49 -3.31 12.52 -18.59
C GLY A 49 -3.18 13.70 -17.63
N ASN A 50 -4.10 14.66 -17.71
CA ASN A 50 -4.14 15.82 -16.82
C ASN A 50 -4.56 15.41 -15.39
N SER A 51 -5.51 14.49 -15.25
CA SER A 51 -5.92 13.99 -13.92
C SER A 51 -4.81 13.23 -13.22
N ALA A 52 -4.04 12.41 -13.96
CA ALA A 52 -2.88 11.70 -13.39
C ALA A 52 -1.76 12.65 -12.97
N ALA A 53 -1.50 13.72 -13.73
CA ALA A 53 -0.53 14.75 -13.37
C ALA A 53 -0.94 15.51 -12.10
N LEU A 54 -2.20 15.95 -12.03
CA LEU A 54 -2.75 16.62 -10.84
C LEU A 54 -2.74 15.69 -9.62
N ALA A 55 -3.04 14.40 -9.79
CA ALA A 55 -2.99 13.43 -8.71
C ALA A 55 -1.57 13.26 -8.15
N ARG A 56 -0.52 13.30 -9.00
CA ARG A 56 0.88 13.29 -8.54
C ARG A 56 1.25 14.54 -7.75
N GLU A 57 0.78 15.71 -8.19
CA GLU A 57 0.97 16.97 -7.47
C GLU A 57 0.28 16.93 -6.09
N TRP A 58 -0.96 16.43 -6.02
CA TRP A 58 -1.64 16.22 -4.75
C TRP A 58 -0.93 15.21 -3.86
N ALA A 59 -0.36 14.16 -4.43
CA ALA A 59 0.43 13.17 -3.69
C ALA A 59 1.71 13.78 -3.10
N ALA A 60 2.35 14.73 -3.80
CA ALA A 60 3.47 15.49 -3.23
C ALA A 60 3.03 16.28 -1.99
N THR A 61 1.91 17.00 -2.06
CA THR A 61 1.36 17.72 -0.89
C THR A 61 0.98 16.77 0.25
N LEU A 62 0.33 15.64 -0.05
CA LEU A 62 -0.02 14.64 0.95
C LEU A 62 1.23 14.06 1.63
N SER A 63 2.30 13.83 0.88
CA SER A 63 3.55 13.27 1.43
C SER A 63 4.16 14.17 2.51
N VAL A 64 4.09 15.50 2.33
CA VAL A 64 4.54 16.48 3.33
C VAL A 64 3.65 16.45 4.57
N GLN A 65 2.33 16.38 4.39
CA GLN A 65 1.38 16.30 5.51
C GLN A 65 1.60 15.04 6.35
N VAL A 66 1.76 13.88 5.69
CA VAL A 66 2.02 12.61 6.37
C VAL A 66 3.36 12.65 7.09
N ALA A 67 4.44 13.08 6.43
CA ALA A 67 5.76 13.16 7.04
C ALA A 67 5.75 14.04 8.31
N ALA A 68 5.07 15.18 8.25
CA ALA A 68 4.93 16.06 9.40
C ALA A 68 4.09 15.41 10.53
N GLY A 69 2.97 14.77 10.19
CA GLY A 69 2.08 14.12 11.16
C GLY A 69 2.72 12.92 11.86
N GLU A 70 3.17 11.93 11.07
CA GLU A 70 3.73 10.69 11.57
C GLU A 70 5.15 10.90 12.15
N GLY A 71 5.90 11.87 11.64
CA GLY A 71 7.20 12.26 12.19
C GLY A 71 7.09 12.72 13.65
N ARG A 72 6.05 13.50 13.99
CA ARG A 72 5.79 13.91 15.38
C ARG A 72 5.45 12.71 16.28
N VAL A 73 4.61 11.79 15.80
CA VAL A 73 4.25 10.58 16.55
C VAL A 73 5.48 9.71 16.78
N CYS A 74 6.28 9.49 15.74
CA CYS A 74 7.53 8.73 15.85
C CYS A 74 8.50 9.37 16.85
N HIS A 75 8.68 10.69 16.78
CA HIS A 75 9.51 11.44 17.72
C HIS A 75 9.00 11.34 19.16
N GLN A 76 7.68 11.37 19.38
CA GLN A 76 7.11 11.21 20.72
C GLN A 76 7.34 9.80 21.30
N LEU A 77 7.32 8.77 20.46
CA LEU A 77 7.56 7.38 20.87
C LEU A 77 9.04 7.08 21.14
N LEU A 78 9.94 7.71 20.39
CA LEU A 78 11.39 7.52 20.53
C LEU A 78 12.01 8.46 21.58
N GLY A 79 11.34 9.57 21.90
CA GLY A 79 11.88 10.63 22.74
C GLY A 79 13.01 11.41 22.05
N ASP A 80 13.69 12.27 22.82
CA ASP A 80 14.87 13.03 22.37
C ASP A 80 16.17 12.20 22.44
N ASP A 81 16.08 10.91 22.80
CA ASP A 81 17.26 10.07 22.97
C ASP A 81 17.92 9.76 21.63
N THR A 82 19.18 10.17 21.50
CA THR A 82 20.00 10.00 20.29
C THR A 82 20.51 8.57 20.09
N LYS A 83 20.24 7.65 21.03
CA LYS A 83 20.57 6.23 20.90
C LYS A 83 19.35 5.45 20.41
N SER A 84 19.15 5.44 19.09
CA SER A 84 18.12 4.59 18.50
C SER A 84 18.45 3.11 18.72
N ILE A 85 17.47 2.35 19.20
CA ILE A 85 17.57 0.89 19.22
C ILE A 85 17.35 0.41 17.78
N ASP A 86 18.40 -0.09 17.14
CA ASP A 86 18.26 -0.72 15.83
C ASP A 86 17.71 -2.13 15.96
N LEU A 87 16.60 -2.40 15.26
CA LEU A 87 15.92 -3.68 15.28
C LEU A 87 16.31 -4.49 14.05
N GLY A 88 16.83 -5.69 14.26
CA GLY A 88 16.98 -6.69 13.21
C GLY A 88 15.71 -7.53 13.07
N PHE A 89 15.35 -7.87 11.84
CA PHE A 89 14.19 -8.73 11.56
C PHE A 89 14.52 -9.79 10.51
N THR A 90 13.76 -10.87 10.54
CA THR A 90 13.94 -12.04 9.65
C THR A 90 12.67 -12.36 8.90
N LEU A 91 12.81 -12.91 7.70
CA LEU A 91 11.68 -13.39 6.94
C LEU A 91 11.11 -14.64 7.59
N ARG A 92 9.83 -14.57 8.00
CA ARG A 92 9.06 -15.74 8.40
C ARG A 92 8.20 -16.20 7.23
N ALA A 93 8.60 -17.27 6.56
CA ALA A 93 7.79 -17.87 5.49
C ALA A 93 6.46 -18.39 6.07
N ALA A 94 5.35 -18.02 5.43
CA ALA A 94 4.03 -18.54 5.75
C ALA A 94 3.59 -19.52 4.67
N VAL A 95 3.08 -20.69 5.07
CA VAL A 95 2.58 -21.70 4.15
C VAL A 95 1.40 -21.12 3.35
N GLY A 96 1.42 -21.26 2.02
CA GLY A 96 0.35 -20.81 1.14
C GLY A 96 0.36 -19.32 0.75
N ARG A 97 1.32 -18.53 1.22
CA ARG A 97 1.55 -17.14 0.76
C ARG A 97 3.00 -16.99 0.32
N THR A 98 3.26 -17.22 -0.96
CA THR A 98 4.60 -17.07 -1.55
C THR A 98 4.97 -15.59 -1.64
N ALA A 99 6.06 -15.20 -0.99
CA ALA A 99 6.70 -13.91 -1.14
C ALA A 99 8.21 -14.11 -1.29
N THR A 100 8.81 -13.41 -2.24
CA THR A 100 10.25 -13.33 -2.41
C THR A 100 10.73 -12.08 -1.68
N ALA A 101 11.57 -12.24 -0.66
CA ALA A 101 12.14 -11.15 0.11
C ALA A 101 13.55 -11.53 0.59
N PRO A 102 14.40 -10.56 0.96
CA PRO A 102 15.66 -10.86 1.63
C PRO A 102 15.41 -11.72 2.88
N PRO A 103 16.33 -12.61 3.28
CA PRO A 103 16.14 -13.49 4.43
C PRO A 103 16.11 -12.73 5.76
N ALA A 104 16.74 -11.55 5.81
CA ALA A 104 16.80 -10.67 6.96
C ALA A 104 17.00 -9.21 6.51
N GLY A 105 16.71 -8.29 7.42
CA GLY A 105 16.95 -6.86 7.28
C GLY A 105 17.13 -6.20 8.64
N ARG A 106 17.32 -4.88 8.62
CA ARG A 106 17.46 -4.03 9.82
C ARG A 106 16.58 -2.80 9.72
N LEU A 107 16.34 -2.13 10.84
CA LEU A 107 15.45 -0.99 10.88
C LEU A 107 16.11 0.25 10.26
N LEU A 108 17.33 0.54 10.68
CA LEU A 108 18.05 1.75 10.30
C LEU A 108 19.25 1.47 9.37
N PRO A 109 19.64 2.41 8.51
CA PRO A 109 20.84 2.29 7.72
C PRO A 109 22.10 2.42 8.59
N GLY A 110 23.14 1.63 8.30
CA GLY A 110 24.49 1.81 8.85
C GLY A 110 24.74 1.29 10.27
N SER A 111 23.74 0.80 10.99
CA SER A 111 23.88 0.19 12.32
C SER A 111 24.47 -1.23 12.25
N ALA A 112 25.39 -1.56 13.16
CA ALA A 112 25.90 -2.92 13.30
C ALA A 112 24.75 -3.88 13.66
N PRO A 113 24.72 -5.11 13.12
CA PRO A 113 23.66 -6.07 13.44
C PRO A 113 23.61 -6.28 14.96
N PRO A 114 22.42 -6.35 15.57
CA PRO A 114 22.31 -6.51 17.02
C PRO A 114 22.99 -7.83 17.44
N ALA A 115 23.83 -7.74 18.47
CA ALA A 115 24.56 -8.87 19.03
C ALA A 115 23.56 -9.92 19.53
N GLY A 116 23.44 -11.04 18.82
CA GLY A 116 22.50 -12.12 19.15
C GLY A 116 21.71 -12.68 17.98
N LEU A 117 21.71 -12.01 16.81
CA LEU A 117 21.17 -12.59 15.58
C LEU A 117 22.11 -13.68 15.04
N LEU A 118 21.79 -14.95 15.33
CA LEU A 118 22.40 -16.11 14.67
C LEU A 118 21.88 -16.21 13.22
N LEU A 119 22.37 -15.31 12.36
CA LEU A 119 22.06 -15.33 10.94
C LEU A 119 23.12 -16.13 10.16
N PRO A 120 22.74 -16.99 9.20
CA PRO A 120 23.67 -17.61 8.26
C PRO A 120 24.20 -16.63 7.19
N VAL A 121 24.11 -15.31 7.44
CA VAL A 121 24.54 -14.27 6.51
C VAL A 121 25.98 -13.87 6.83
N SER A 122 26.86 -14.05 5.85
CA SER A 122 28.25 -13.63 5.92
C SER A 122 28.34 -12.09 6.07
N PRO A 123 29.16 -11.55 6.99
CA PRO A 123 29.24 -10.12 7.32
C PRO A 123 29.70 -9.22 6.15
N ALA A 124 30.02 -9.78 4.99
CA ALA A 124 30.40 -9.05 3.78
C ALA A 124 29.20 -8.43 3.03
N ALA A 125 27.97 -8.88 3.28
CA ALA A 125 26.76 -8.29 2.69
C ALA A 125 26.01 -7.50 3.77
N GLY A 126 26.08 -6.16 3.70
CA GLY A 126 25.28 -5.31 4.59
C GLY A 126 23.79 -5.66 4.47
N LEU A 127 23.11 -5.83 5.60
CA LEU A 127 21.67 -6.06 5.63
C LEU A 127 20.94 -4.84 5.05
N PRO A 128 19.91 -5.04 4.20
CA PRO A 128 19.08 -3.94 3.76
C PRO A 128 18.37 -3.31 4.96
N ASP A 129 18.21 -2.00 4.94
CA ASP A 129 17.32 -1.31 5.88
C ASP A 129 15.85 -1.64 5.58
N VAL A 130 14.92 -1.14 6.41
CA VAL A 130 13.51 -1.53 6.32
C VAL A 130 12.87 -1.11 4.99
N ALA A 131 13.24 0.05 4.47
CA ALA A 131 12.75 0.53 3.18
C ALA A 131 13.34 -0.29 2.01
N GLY A 132 14.64 -0.57 2.03
CA GLY A 132 15.31 -1.43 1.06
C GLY A 132 14.73 -2.85 1.06
N TYR A 133 14.47 -3.39 2.25
CA TYR A 133 13.84 -4.70 2.41
C TYR A 133 12.44 -4.75 1.79
N TRP A 134 11.60 -3.74 2.08
CA TRP A 134 10.25 -3.65 1.49
C TRP A 134 10.32 -3.48 -0.03
N ARG A 135 11.22 -2.62 -0.55
CA ARG A 135 11.40 -2.38 -2.00
C ARG A 135 11.87 -3.64 -2.73
N ALA A 136 12.69 -4.47 -2.09
CA ALA A 136 13.15 -5.77 -2.61
C ALA A 136 12.08 -6.87 -2.55
N SER A 137 11.05 -6.72 -1.71
CA SER A 137 10.02 -7.73 -1.51
C SER A 137 9.02 -7.83 -2.69
N ARG A 138 8.59 -9.05 -3.03
CA ARG A 138 7.59 -9.34 -4.07
C ARG A 138 6.59 -10.40 -3.60
N PRO A 139 5.27 -10.14 -3.62
CA PRO A 139 4.66 -8.82 -3.85
C PRO A 139 5.08 -7.80 -2.77
N ARG A 140 4.91 -6.50 -3.03
CA ARG A 140 5.24 -5.41 -2.07
C ARG A 140 4.22 -5.35 -0.92
N ARG A 141 4.11 -6.44 -0.16
CA ARG A 141 3.26 -6.60 1.02
C ARG A 141 4.14 -7.09 2.15
N LEU A 142 4.06 -6.42 3.29
CA LEU A 142 4.85 -6.74 4.46
C LEU A 142 3.92 -6.83 5.67
N VAL A 143 4.10 -7.88 6.46
CA VAL A 143 3.43 -8.02 7.76
C VAL A 143 4.52 -8.03 8.81
N ILE A 144 4.48 -7.06 9.71
CA ILE A 144 5.41 -6.98 10.84
C ILE A 144 4.80 -7.80 11.97
N THR A 145 5.52 -8.82 12.43
CA THR A 145 5.09 -9.69 13.53
C THR A 145 6.12 -9.66 14.64
N GLY A 146 5.65 -9.85 15.87
CA GLY A 146 6.50 -9.85 17.05
C GLY A 146 5.68 -9.78 18.34
N PRO A 147 6.29 -10.14 19.49
CA PRO A 147 5.64 -10.06 20.79
C PRO A 147 5.03 -8.68 21.09
N ALA A 148 4.15 -8.61 22.09
CA ALA A 148 3.71 -7.33 22.64
C ALA A 148 4.93 -6.51 23.09
N GLY A 149 4.95 -5.21 22.77
CA GLY A 149 6.08 -4.33 23.08
C GLY A 149 7.31 -4.48 22.17
N SER A 150 7.30 -5.32 21.13
CA SER A 150 8.46 -5.48 20.22
C SER A 150 8.71 -4.30 19.27
N GLY A 151 8.04 -3.17 19.45
CA GLY A 151 8.20 -1.99 18.58
C GLY A 151 7.58 -2.10 17.18
N LYS A 152 6.50 -2.90 17.00
CA LYS A 152 5.81 -3.07 15.70
C LYS A 152 5.37 -1.73 15.10
N THR A 153 4.68 -0.91 15.89
CA THR A 153 4.22 0.43 15.48
C THR A 153 5.38 1.36 15.16
N VAL A 154 6.44 1.36 15.96
CA VAL A 154 7.66 2.14 15.68
C VAL A 154 8.30 1.69 14.36
N THR A 155 8.39 0.38 14.12
CA THR A 155 8.94 -0.18 12.87
C THR A 155 8.11 0.25 11.66
N ALA A 156 6.79 0.23 11.77
CA ALA A 156 5.90 0.72 10.73
C ALA A 156 6.10 2.22 10.46
N LEU A 157 6.18 3.04 11.50
CA LEU A 157 6.42 4.49 11.38
C LEU A 157 7.77 4.80 10.72
N VAL A 158 8.84 4.14 11.15
CA VAL A 158 10.17 4.32 10.55
C VAL A 158 10.17 3.90 9.08
N LEU A 159 9.51 2.79 8.73
CA LEU A 159 9.33 2.40 7.33
C LEU A 159 8.59 3.48 6.53
N MET A 160 7.50 4.03 7.06
CA MET A 160 6.75 5.09 6.39
C MET A 160 7.62 6.32 6.12
N LEU A 161 8.36 6.79 7.13
CA LEU A 161 9.23 7.96 7.01
C LEU A 161 10.37 7.71 6.03
N ALA A 162 10.99 6.52 6.05
CA ALA A 162 12.03 6.15 5.11
C ALA A 162 11.51 6.04 3.66
N LEU A 163 10.27 5.58 3.46
CA LEU A 163 9.63 5.59 2.14
C LEU A 163 9.33 7.00 1.64
N LEU A 164 8.97 7.92 2.54
CA LEU A 164 8.71 9.33 2.22
C LEU A 164 10.00 10.10 1.90
N GLN A 165 11.10 9.78 2.57
CA GLN A 165 12.39 10.46 2.40
C GLN A 165 12.96 10.30 0.98
N ASP A 166 12.90 9.09 0.42
CA ASP A 166 13.41 8.80 -0.94
C ASP A 166 12.26 8.65 -1.97
N ARG A 167 11.11 9.28 -1.73
CA ARG A 167 9.91 9.12 -2.54
C ARG A 167 10.10 9.74 -3.93
N ALA A 168 9.90 8.97 -5.01
CA ALA A 168 9.72 9.53 -6.35
C ALA A 168 8.28 10.06 -6.55
N GLU A 169 8.06 10.96 -7.52
CA GLU A 169 6.74 11.56 -7.76
C GLU A 169 5.61 10.53 -7.99
N SER A 170 5.94 9.43 -8.64
CA SER A 170 5.03 8.31 -8.92
C SER A 170 4.87 7.32 -7.77
N ASP A 171 5.71 7.40 -6.73
CA ASP A 171 5.64 6.45 -5.63
C ASP A 171 4.44 6.76 -4.73
N PRO A 172 3.75 5.73 -4.22
CA PRO A 172 2.60 5.94 -3.37
C PRO A 172 3.00 6.52 -2.02
N VAL A 173 2.14 7.36 -1.45
CA VAL A 173 2.31 7.97 -0.14
C VAL A 173 1.79 7.01 0.93
N PRO A 174 2.62 6.58 1.90
CA PRO A 174 2.15 5.74 3.00
C PRO A 174 1.13 6.47 3.86
N VAL A 175 -0.04 5.88 4.11
CA VAL A 175 -1.06 6.42 4.99
C VAL A 175 -1.41 5.36 6.03
N ARG A 176 -1.22 5.72 7.31
CA ARG A 176 -1.49 4.82 8.43
C ARG A 176 -2.98 4.77 8.74
N ILE A 177 -3.47 3.55 8.88
CA ILE A 177 -4.85 3.22 9.21
C ILE A 177 -4.82 2.40 10.49
N ALA A 178 -5.45 2.93 11.54
CA ALA A 178 -5.71 2.17 12.75
C ALA A 178 -6.85 1.19 12.48
N LEU A 179 -6.59 -0.09 12.71
CA LEU A 179 -7.55 -1.17 12.46
C LEU A 179 -8.57 -1.36 13.60
N ALA A 180 -8.32 -0.79 14.78
CA ALA A 180 -9.12 -0.93 16.01
C ALA A 180 -10.60 -0.43 15.92
N GLY A 181 -11.09 -0.09 14.74
CA GLY A 181 -12.48 0.26 14.48
C GLY A 181 -12.90 0.08 13.02
N TRP A 182 -12.14 -0.70 12.23
CA TRP A 182 -12.48 -0.94 10.83
C TRP A 182 -13.57 -2.01 10.71
N ASP A 183 -14.69 -1.63 10.10
CA ASP A 183 -15.68 -2.58 9.61
C ASP A 183 -15.20 -3.23 8.30
N THR A 184 -14.84 -4.51 8.37
CA THR A 184 -14.35 -5.30 7.22
C THR A 184 -15.35 -5.44 6.06
N THR A 185 -16.61 -5.06 6.25
CA THR A 185 -17.59 -4.98 5.16
C THR A 185 -17.38 -3.76 4.26
N THR A 186 -16.64 -2.75 4.73
CA THR A 186 -16.30 -1.55 3.97
C THR A 186 -15.00 -1.74 3.20
N GLY A 187 -15.02 -1.45 1.90
CA GLY A 187 -13.85 -1.50 1.03
C GLY A 187 -12.70 -0.61 1.53
N LEU A 188 -11.47 -1.09 1.37
CA LEU A 188 -10.26 -0.37 1.80
C LEU A 188 -10.09 0.98 1.08
N ASP A 189 -10.53 1.08 -0.16
CA ASP A 189 -10.54 2.30 -0.98
C ASP A 189 -11.47 3.37 -0.40
N VAL A 190 -12.67 2.98 0.05
CA VAL A 190 -13.62 3.86 0.73
C VAL A 190 -13.02 4.35 2.04
N LEU A 191 -12.45 3.44 2.83
CA LEU A 191 -11.84 3.80 4.11
C LEU A 191 -10.66 4.74 3.93
N LEU A 192 -9.79 4.51 2.94
CA LEU A 192 -8.68 5.40 2.62
C LEU A 192 -9.18 6.79 2.21
N THR A 193 -10.21 6.85 1.37
CA THR A 193 -10.82 8.12 0.95
C THR A 193 -11.35 8.89 2.15
N GLU A 194 -12.06 8.23 3.06
CA GLU A 194 -12.62 8.84 4.27
C GLU A 194 -11.54 9.31 5.25
N ARG A 195 -10.46 8.54 5.43
CA ARG A 195 -9.29 8.96 6.21
C ARG A 195 -8.67 10.23 5.63
N LEU A 196 -8.45 10.30 4.32
CA LEU A 196 -7.87 11.49 3.67
C LEU A 196 -8.75 12.73 3.84
N VAL A 197 -10.07 12.57 3.78
CA VAL A 197 -11.01 13.68 4.03
C VAL A 197 -10.97 14.12 5.49
N ARG A 198 -11.12 13.19 6.43
CA ARG A 198 -11.26 13.49 7.86
C ARG A 198 -9.97 14.01 8.48
N ASP A 199 -8.85 13.34 8.20
CA ASP A 199 -7.61 13.52 8.97
C ASP A 199 -6.59 14.41 8.25
N TYR A 200 -6.74 14.59 6.94
CA TYR A 200 -5.84 15.41 6.12
C TYR A 200 -6.56 16.57 5.40
N GLY A 201 -7.88 16.69 5.55
CA GLY A 201 -8.67 17.83 5.07
C GLY A 201 -8.85 17.91 3.54
N TRP A 202 -8.67 16.79 2.83
CA TRP A 202 -8.84 16.75 1.38
C TRP A 202 -10.32 16.75 0.99
N SER A 203 -10.64 17.26 -0.21
CA SER A 203 -11.96 17.04 -0.77
C SER A 203 -12.15 15.57 -1.15
N ARG A 204 -13.40 15.08 -1.11
CA ARG A 204 -13.72 13.68 -1.46
C ARG A 204 -13.28 13.32 -2.88
N ALA A 205 -13.36 14.26 -3.82
CA ALA A 205 -12.93 14.06 -5.20
C ALA A 205 -11.40 13.88 -5.32
N GLN A 206 -10.61 14.73 -4.64
CA GLN A 206 -9.14 14.60 -4.62
C GLN A 206 -8.69 13.32 -3.93
N ALA A 207 -9.30 12.99 -2.79
CA ALA A 207 -9.02 11.77 -2.06
C ALA A 207 -9.31 10.52 -2.91
N ALA A 208 -10.47 10.47 -3.56
CA ALA A 208 -10.83 9.38 -4.47
C ALA A 208 -9.87 9.28 -5.66
N ALA A 209 -9.41 10.40 -6.22
CA ALA A 209 -8.43 10.41 -7.31
C ALA A 209 -7.06 9.86 -6.86
N LEU A 210 -6.58 10.27 -5.68
CA LEU A 210 -5.32 9.76 -5.10
C LEU A 210 -5.36 8.24 -4.88
N VAL A 211 -6.47 7.73 -4.32
CA VAL A 211 -6.68 6.31 -4.09
C VAL A 211 -6.84 5.56 -5.42
N GLY A 212 -7.66 6.07 -6.34
CA GLY A 212 -7.94 5.46 -7.64
C GLY A 212 -6.71 5.37 -8.55
N HIS A 213 -5.79 6.34 -8.47
CA HIS A 213 -4.52 6.29 -9.18
C HIS A 213 -3.44 5.45 -8.47
N GLY A 214 -3.75 4.83 -7.32
CA GLY A 214 -2.80 4.00 -6.58
C GLY A 214 -1.64 4.79 -5.97
N LEU A 215 -1.83 6.09 -5.73
CA LEU A 215 -0.82 6.98 -5.14
C LEU A 215 -0.85 6.98 -3.60
N VAL A 216 -1.61 6.06 -3.00
CA VAL A 216 -1.73 5.90 -1.55
C VAL A 216 -1.35 4.45 -1.19
N LEU A 217 -0.39 4.30 -0.28
CA LEU A 217 0.06 3.02 0.24
C LEU A 217 -0.57 2.81 1.64
N PRO A 218 -1.55 1.91 1.80
CA PRO A 218 -2.15 1.65 3.10
C PRO A 218 -1.14 0.96 4.05
N VAL A 219 -0.95 1.55 5.23
CA VAL A 219 -0.21 0.93 6.34
C VAL A 219 -1.18 0.61 7.45
N LEU A 220 -1.47 -0.67 7.62
CA LEU A 220 -2.45 -1.15 8.57
C LEU A 220 -1.76 -1.43 9.91
N ASP A 221 -2.20 -0.74 10.96
CA ASP A 221 -1.65 -0.83 12.32
C ASP A 221 -2.73 -1.34 13.28
N GLY A 222 -2.34 -2.19 14.25
CA GLY A 222 -3.28 -2.82 15.18
C GLY A 222 -4.04 -4.04 14.62
N LEU A 223 -3.40 -4.86 13.77
CA LEU A 223 -4.03 -6.06 13.21
C LEU A 223 -4.37 -7.11 14.30
N ASP A 224 -3.59 -7.15 15.38
CA ASP A 224 -3.80 -8.00 16.54
C ASP A 224 -5.03 -7.61 17.37
N GLU A 225 -5.58 -6.41 17.16
CA GLU A 225 -6.76 -5.91 17.88
C GLU A 225 -8.07 -6.18 17.11
N MET A 226 -8.01 -6.74 15.90
CA MET A 226 -9.20 -7.00 15.07
C MET A 226 -9.92 -8.32 15.40
N ASP A 227 -9.48 -9.08 16.40
CA ASP A 227 -10.19 -10.30 16.77
C ASP A 227 -11.49 -9.95 17.51
N PRO A 228 -12.69 -10.34 17.02
CA PRO A 228 -13.69 -10.77 17.97
C PRO A 228 -13.06 -11.98 18.68
N ILE A 229 -12.78 -11.84 19.97
CA ILE A 229 -12.67 -13.01 20.83
C ILE A 229 -14.04 -13.69 20.77
N GLY A 230 -14.27 -14.53 19.76
CA GLY A 230 -15.21 -15.64 19.91
C GLY A 230 -14.76 -16.38 21.16
N PRO A 231 -15.67 -16.75 22.07
CA PRO A 231 -15.28 -17.26 23.37
C PRO A 231 -14.23 -18.35 23.16
N THR A 232 -13.02 -18.07 23.65
CA THR A 232 -11.98 -19.09 23.83
C THR A 232 -12.56 -20.07 24.82
N ALA A 233 -13.38 -20.99 24.32
CA ALA A 233 -13.56 -22.27 24.96
C ALA A 233 -12.12 -22.82 25.04
N PRO A 234 -11.62 -23.15 26.25
CA PRO A 234 -10.37 -23.89 26.35
C PRO A 234 -10.50 -25.11 25.45
N PRO A 235 -9.43 -25.58 24.79
CA PRO A 235 -9.49 -26.78 23.97
C PRO A 235 -10.13 -27.86 24.83
N THR A 236 -11.37 -28.22 24.49
CA THR A 236 -12.01 -29.37 25.10
C THR A 236 -11.17 -30.52 24.60
N LEU A 237 -10.33 -31.04 25.50
CA LEU A 237 -9.78 -32.38 25.35
C LEU A 237 -10.99 -33.27 25.13
N ARG A 238 -11.24 -33.64 23.87
CA ARG A 238 -12.11 -34.77 23.59
C ARG A 238 -11.50 -35.93 24.38
N PRO A 239 -12.25 -36.59 25.27
CA PRO A 239 -11.74 -37.81 25.87
C PRO A 239 -11.38 -38.74 24.72
N CYS A 240 -10.09 -39.03 24.57
CA CYS A 240 -9.64 -40.10 23.71
C CYS A 240 -10.38 -41.34 24.15
N GLY A 241 -11.22 -41.89 23.27
CA GLY A 241 -11.67 -43.27 23.39
C GLY A 241 -10.46 -44.19 23.53
N PRO A 242 -10.62 -45.36 24.17
CA PRO A 242 -9.50 -46.18 24.59
C PRO A 242 -8.65 -46.59 23.39
N ALA A 243 -7.41 -46.07 23.34
CA ALA A 243 -6.39 -46.60 22.45
C ALA A 243 -5.93 -47.97 23.00
N PRO A 244 -5.84 -49.01 22.17
CA PRO A 244 -5.27 -50.28 22.60
C PRO A 244 -3.76 -50.10 22.80
N PHE A 245 -3.33 -50.37 24.03
CA PHE A 245 -2.13 -51.11 24.42
C PHE A 245 -0.96 -51.09 23.42
N TRP A 246 0.19 -50.48 23.78
CA TRP A 246 1.53 -51.09 23.81
C TRP A 246 2.60 -50.06 24.29
N THR A 247 3.17 -50.38 25.46
CA THR A 247 4.56 -50.18 25.94
C THR A 247 5.27 -48.81 25.97
N SER A 248 5.33 -48.29 27.20
CA SER A 248 6.51 -47.86 27.99
C SER A 248 7.46 -46.76 27.48
N TRP A 249 7.51 -45.66 28.23
CA TRP A 249 8.76 -45.11 28.79
C TRP A 249 8.50 -44.64 30.24
N THR A 250 9.36 -45.10 31.15
CA THR A 250 9.33 -44.86 32.60
C THR A 250 9.81 -43.46 32.94
N ALA A 251 9.01 -42.68 33.67
CA ALA A 251 9.46 -41.50 34.40
C ALA A 251 9.87 -41.92 35.82
N THR A 252 11.18 -41.88 36.10
CA THR A 252 11.69 -41.98 37.47
C THR A 252 11.61 -40.61 38.13
N ASN A 253 10.88 -40.58 39.24
CA ASN A 253 10.64 -39.48 40.15
C ASN A 253 11.89 -39.15 41.01
N CYS A 254 11.97 -37.92 41.51
CA CYS A 254 12.49 -37.48 42.84
C CYS A 254 12.87 -35.99 42.72
N GLY A 255 12.10 -35.03 43.21
CA GLY A 255 11.85 -34.68 44.62
C GLY A 255 12.06 -33.15 44.70
N GLY A 256 11.29 -32.31 45.38
CA GLY A 256 10.50 -32.45 46.58
C GLY A 256 11.05 -31.46 47.62
N SER A 257 10.57 -30.22 47.67
CA SER A 257 10.58 -29.42 48.91
C SER A 257 9.66 -28.20 48.84
N ARG A 258 8.86 -28.10 49.90
CA ARG A 258 7.85 -27.10 50.27
C ARG A 258 8.46 -25.69 50.43
N GLY A 259 7.67 -24.67 50.11
CA GLY A 259 7.90 -23.28 50.55
C GLY A 259 6.58 -22.53 50.61
N ARG A 260 6.14 -22.21 51.84
CA ARG A 260 5.00 -21.33 52.16
C ARG A 260 5.42 -19.87 51.98
N TRP A 261 4.52 -19.04 51.50
CA TRP A 261 4.67 -17.59 51.43
C TRP A 261 3.95 -16.94 52.62
N CYS A 262 4.66 -16.04 53.30
CA CYS A 262 4.10 -14.88 53.98
C CYS A 262 3.98 -13.74 52.97
#